data_AF-A0A958GE38-F1
#
_entry.id   AF-A0A958GE38-F1
#
_cell.length_a   1.000
_cell.length_b   1.000
_cell.length_c   1.000
_cell.angle_alpha   90.00
_cell.angle_beta   90.00
_cell.angle_gamma   90.00
#
_symmetry.space_group_name_H-M   'P 1'
#
loop_
_entity.id
_entity.type
_entity.pdbx_description
1 polymer ?
#
loop_
_entity_poly.entity_id
_entity_poly.type
_entity_poly.pdbx_seq_one_letter_code
_entity_poly.pdbx_strand_id
1 'polypeptide(L)'
;MKSLLLLIVSALICGFSFTQIDKSYTFDKEKLLKESEALYLPKKEAIEAISLGYRNFVGHIIWFNTISYFGKHYKSDGHYTWLYHMCELVTSLNPRALHVYNFCSTMLSWEADSAAKSIQLLTKGIKEKPESWELYYLRGFNYMYFFKDSLLAQQDFQKGASLPGAPHFLANLASKKLALLEKPEEAIEFLSNMLKNSNDPMQKSALRFRLEQVVDDLNIKNLETAAKIYKQKNSYFPKKLEILVSEKILQNLTTDPWGENYNIDPTTGKVSSNSKNTRLRKR
;
A
#
# COMPACT_ATOMS: atom_id res chain seq x y z
N MET A 1 -29.49 21.03 54.51
CA MET A 1 -28.53 20.17 55.24
C MET A 1 -27.94 19.04 54.40
N LYS A 2 -28.72 18.25 53.65
CA LYS A 2 -28.20 17.13 52.84
C LYS A 2 -27.23 17.53 51.71
N SER A 3 -27.45 18.65 51.02
CA SER A 3 -26.53 19.10 49.94
C SER A 3 -25.20 19.65 50.45
N LEU A 4 -25.19 20.26 51.64
CA LEU A 4 -23.95 20.75 52.28
C LEU A 4 -23.07 19.58 52.73
N LEU A 5 -23.68 18.50 53.22
CA LEU A 5 -22.97 17.27 53.59
C LEU A 5 -22.32 16.60 52.36
N LEU A 6 -23.03 16.59 51.22
CA LEU A 6 -22.53 16.04 49.96
C LEU A 6 -21.32 16.83 49.41
N LEU A 7 -21.34 18.16 49.50
CA LEU A 7 -20.22 19.01 49.08
C LEU A 7 -18.99 18.82 49.98
N ILE A 8 -19.18 18.69 51.29
CA ILE A 8 -18.09 18.45 52.23
C ILE A 8 -17.47 17.07 51.99
N VAL A 9 -18.29 16.05 51.73
CA VAL A 9 -17.81 14.70 51.41
C VAL A 9 -17.06 14.69 50.07
N SER A 10 -17.53 15.40 49.03
CA SER A 10 -16.79 15.48 47.76
C SER A 10 -15.47 16.23 47.91
N ALA A 11 -15.43 17.30 48.70
CA ALA A 11 -14.22 18.06 48.98
C ALA A 11 -13.21 17.24 49.79
N LEU A 12 -13.67 16.41 50.74
CA LEU A 12 -12.83 15.50 51.51
C LEU A 12 -12.28 14.37 50.64
N ILE A 13 -13.08 13.83 49.72
CA ILE A 13 -12.61 12.81 48.75
C ILE A 13 -11.56 13.42 47.82
N CYS A 14 -11.80 14.62 47.27
CA CYS A 14 -10.80 15.32 46.46
C CYS A 14 -9.52 15.63 47.24
N GLY A 15 -9.63 16.17 48.45
CA GLY A 15 -8.48 16.50 49.29
C GLY A 15 -7.66 15.26 49.67
N PHE A 16 -8.31 14.15 50.00
CA PHE A 16 -7.64 12.89 50.32
C PHE A 16 -6.90 12.32 49.09
N SER A 17 -7.51 12.38 47.90
CA SER A 17 -6.85 12.02 46.64
C SER A 17 -5.60 12.88 46.37
N PHE A 18 -5.67 14.20 46.58
CA PHE A 18 -4.52 15.11 46.39
C PHE A 18 -3.35 14.80 47.35
N THR A 19 -3.63 14.48 48.62
CA THR A 19 -2.56 14.17 49.60
C THR A 19 -1.91 12.79 49.42
N GLN A 20 -2.64 11.82 48.86
CA GLN A 20 -2.09 10.51 48.46
C GLN A 20 -1.21 10.63 47.22
N ILE A 21 -1.55 11.56 46.32
CA ILE A 21 -0.72 11.90 45.16
C ILE A 21 0.62 12.46 45.64
N ASP A 22 0.68 13.44 46.55
CA ASP A 22 1.97 14.01 46.98
C ASP A 22 2.91 13.04 47.72
N LYS A 23 2.37 12.09 48.52
CA LYS A 23 3.20 11.15 49.30
C LYS A 23 3.80 10.00 48.48
N SER A 24 3.35 9.79 47.24
CA SER A 24 3.82 8.71 46.36
C SER A 24 4.89 9.16 45.35
N TYR A 25 5.34 10.42 45.41
CA TYR A 25 6.26 11.04 44.44
C TYR A 25 7.74 11.01 44.89
N THR A 26 8.26 9.87 45.30
CA THR A 26 9.69 9.58 45.08
C THR A 26 9.82 8.88 43.73
N PHE A 27 9.92 9.71 42.68
CA PHE A 27 9.80 9.31 41.27
C PHE A 27 10.97 8.45 40.78
N ASP A 28 10.83 7.14 40.90
CA ASP A 28 11.68 6.21 40.14
C ASP A 28 11.18 6.14 38.69
N LYS A 29 11.82 6.92 37.84
CA LYS A 29 11.41 7.13 36.44
C LYS A 29 11.37 5.80 35.69
N GLU A 30 12.30 4.87 35.93
CA GLU A 30 12.31 3.57 35.23
C GLU A 30 11.17 2.65 35.67
N LYS A 31 10.83 2.64 36.96
CA LYS A 31 9.74 1.83 37.49
C LYS A 31 8.37 2.30 36.99
N LEU A 32 8.15 3.61 36.98
CA LEU A 32 6.95 4.21 36.37
C LEU A 32 6.85 3.95 34.87
N LEU A 33 7.98 3.93 34.15
CA LEU A 33 7.97 3.63 32.72
C LEU A 33 7.52 2.18 32.46
N LYS A 34 8.04 1.21 33.23
CA LYS A 34 7.58 -0.19 33.17
C LYS A 34 6.13 -0.40 33.62
N GLU A 35 5.70 0.26 34.70
CA GLU A 35 4.34 0.16 35.20
C GLU A 35 3.33 0.88 34.28
N SER A 36 3.72 2.00 33.64
CA SER A 36 2.91 2.68 32.62
C SER A 36 2.76 1.83 31.35
N GLU A 37 3.78 1.04 31.01
CA GLU A 37 3.73 0.13 29.87
C GLU A 37 2.76 -1.03 30.09
N ALA A 38 2.68 -1.54 31.33
CA ALA A 38 1.67 -2.52 31.75
C ALA A 38 0.25 -1.93 31.79
N LEU A 39 0.10 -0.61 32.02
CA LEU A 39 -1.18 0.09 32.06
C LEU A 39 -1.82 0.28 30.66
N TYR A 40 -1.05 0.17 29.58
CA TYR A 40 -1.55 0.38 28.21
C TYR A 40 -2.46 -0.74 27.68
N LEU A 41 -2.56 -1.89 28.37
CA LEU A 41 -3.24 -3.07 27.86
C LEU A 41 -4.20 -3.70 28.89
N PRO A 42 -5.37 -3.09 29.15
CA PRO A 42 -6.46 -3.84 29.74
C PRO A 42 -6.89 -4.95 28.76
N LYS A 43 -7.20 -6.15 29.27
CA LYS A 43 -7.71 -7.26 28.43
C LYS A 43 -8.95 -6.81 27.66
N LYS A 44 -9.09 -7.25 26.40
CA LYS A 44 -10.19 -6.87 25.49
C LYS A 44 -11.57 -6.99 26.14
N GLU A 45 -11.76 -8.06 26.92
CA GLU A 45 -13.00 -8.38 27.62
C GLU A 45 -13.32 -7.37 28.74
N ALA A 46 -12.28 -6.86 29.42
CA ALA A 46 -12.43 -5.82 30.43
C ALA A 46 -12.81 -4.48 29.79
N ILE A 47 -12.28 -4.17 28.60
CA ILE A 47 -12.59 -2.94 27.89
C ILE A 47 -14.03 -2.95 27.37
N GLU A 48 -14.56 -4.09 26.92
CA GLU A 48 -15.97 -4.16 26.53
C GLU A 48 -16.91 -3.84 27.69
N ALA A 49 -16.63 -4.37 28.88
CA ALA A 49 -17.41 -4.10 30.09
C ALA A 49 -17.26 -2.64 30.59
N ILE A 50 -16.04 -2.09 30.55
CA ILE A 50 -15.74 -0.72 31.03
C ILE A 50 -16.22 0.35 30.03
N SER A 51 -16.26 0.03 28.74
CA SER A 51 -16.66 1.00 27.72
C SER A 51 -18.14 1.41 27.82
N LEU A 52 -18.99 0.66 28.52
CA LEU A 52 -20.43 0.93 28.66
C LEU A 52 -21.13 1.26 27.32
N GLY A 53 -20.63 0.68 26.21
CA GLY A 53 -21.11 0.94 24.83
C GLY A 53 -20.31 1.98 24.04
N TYR A 54 -19.43 2.77 24.66
CA TYR A 54 -18.61 3.81 24.03
C TYR A 54 -17.25 3.31 23.53
N ARG A 55 -17.23 2.16 22.83
CA ARG A 55 -16.00 1.49 22.37
C ARG A 55 -15.10 2.39 21.52
N ASN A 56 -15.68 3.20 20.62
CA ASN A 56 -14.93 4.13 19.78
C ASN A 56 -14.21 5.21 20.60
N PHE A 57 -14.85 5.75 21.64
CA PHE A 57 -14.25 6.78 22.50
C PHE A 57 -13.05 6.23 23.27
N VAL A 58 -13.19 5.03 23.84
CA VAL A 58 -12.07 4.32 24.48
C VAL A 58 -10.96 4.04 23.45
N GLY A 59 -11.32 3.65 22.23
CA GLY A 59 -10.39 3.50 21.11
C GLY A 59 -9.58 4.77 20.84
N HIS A 60 -10.18 5.96 20.91
CA HIS A 60 -9.46 7.23 20.76
C HIS A 60 -8.47 7.50 21.90
N ILE A 61 -8.83 7.18 23.16
CA ILE A 61 -7.90 7.33 24.30
C ILE A 61 -6.69 6.41 24.11
N ILE A 62 -6.93 5.13 23.79
CA ILE A 62 -5.86 4.16 23.57
C ILE A 62 -5.02 4.56 22.34
N TRP A 63 -5.63 5.16 21.32
CA TRP A 63 -4.92 5.68 20.16
C TRP A 63 -3.91 6.79 20.53
N PHE A 64 -4.31 7.77 21.34
CA PHE A 64 -3.38 8.80 21.82
C PHE A 64 -2.23 8.20 22.63
N ASN A 65 -2.54 7.23 23.50
CA ASN A 65 -1.53 6.48 24.23
C ASN A 65 -0.58 5.73 23.29
N THR A 66 -1.09 5.16 22.19
CA THR A 66 -0.30 4.45 21.18
C THR A 66 0.69 5.38 20.47
N ILE A 67 0.25 6.55 20.02
CA ILE A 67 1.14 7.53 19.40
C ILE A 67 2.16 8.06 20.41
N SER A 68 1.74 8.32 21.65
CA SER A 68 2.64 8.79 22.71
C SER A 68 3.70 7.75 23.05
N TYR A 69 3.32 6.47 23.16
CA TYR A 69 4.22 5.34 23.34
C TYR A 69 5.23 5.28 22.18
N PHE A 70 4.76 5.29 20.94
CA PHE A 70 5.63 5.30 19.77
C PHE A 70 6.61 6.48 19.80
N GLY A 71 6.13 7.71 20.02
CA GLY A 71 6.95 8.91 20.02
C GLY A 71 8.00 8.94 21.14
N LYS A 72 7.72 8.33 22.29
CA LYS A 72 8.70 8.12 23.36
C LYS A 72 9.83 7.21 22.90
N HIS A 73 9.49 6.01 22.40
CA HIS A 73 10.48 5.00 21.98
C HIS A 73 11.27 5.43 20.74
N TYR A 74 10.64 6.15 19.81
CA TYR A 74 11.30 6.75 18.66
C TYR A 74 12.41 7.74 19.05
N LYS A 75 12.23 8.47 20.17
CA LYS A 75 13.23 9.42 20.68
C LYS A 75 14.25 8.80 21.65
N SER A 76 14.03 7.57 22.13
CA SER A 76 14.86 6.95 23.16
C SER A 76 15.60 5.72 22.64
N ASP A 77 14.95 4.56 22.65
CA ASP A 77 15.60 3.25 22.52
C ASP A 77 15.27 2.55 21.21
N GLY A 78 14.27 3.00 20.45
CA GLY A 78 13.79 2.33 19.23
C GLY A 78 13.15 0.96 19.47
N HIS A 79 12.82 0.60 20.71
CA HIS A 79 12.28 -0.71 21.07
C HIS A 79 10.76 -0.66 21.24
N TYR A 80 10.02 -1.18 20.26
CA TYR A 80 8.57 -1.09 20.18
C TYR A 80 7.83 -2.35 20.64
N THR A 81 8.17 -2.86 21.82
CA THR A 81 7.63 -4.12 22.39
C THR A 81 6.10 -4.21 22.34
N TRP A 82 5.39 -3.12 22.66
CA TRP A 82 3.93 -3.10 22.80
C TRP A 82 3.18 -2.54 21.60
N LEU A 83 3.88 -1.96 20.63
CA LEU A 83 3.25 -1.19 19.55
C LEU A 83 2.20 -1.99 18.78
N TYR A 84 2.52 -3.25 18.43
CA TYR A 84 1.56 -4.09 17.73
C TYR A 84 0.30 -4.37 18.55
N HIS A 85 0.45 -4.71 19.84
CA HIS A 85 -0.69 -5.01 20.70
C HIS A 85 -1.59 -3.79 20.90
N MET A 86 -0.99 -2.60 21.07
CA MET A 86 -1.74 -1.35 21.17
C MET A 86 -2.49 -1.05 19.87
N CYS A 87 -1.84 -1.19 18.72
CA CYS A 87 -2.47 -1.03 17.41
C CYS A 87 -3.61 -2.04 17.16
N GLU A 88 -3.41 -3.31 17.53
CA GLU A 88 -4.41 -4.37 17.42
C GLU A 88 -5.63 -4.07 18.30
N LEU A 89 -5.40 -3.56 19.51
CA LEU A 89 -6.45 -3.19 20.44
C LEU A 89 -7.26 -1.98 19.94
N VAL A 90 -6.60 -0.91 19.49
CA VAL A 90 -7.28 0.27 18.93
C VAL A 90 -8.14 -0.12 17.72
N THR A 91 -7.58 -0.92 16.80
CA THR A 91 -8.32 -1.39 15.61
C THR A 91 -9.42 -2.40 15.94
N SER A 92 -9.32 -3.15 17.04
CA SER A 92 -10.42 -3.98 17.55
C SER A 92 -11.57 -3.15 18.10
N LEU A 93 -11.29 -2.01 18.73
CA LEU A 93 -12.29 -1.13 19.32
C LEU A 93 -12.93 -0.18 18.30
N ASN A 94 -12.15 0.25 17.30
CA ASN A 94 -12.60 1.10 16.20
C ASN A 94 -12.10 0.56 14.85
N PRO A 95 -12.75 -0.48 14.29
CA PRO A 95 -12.33 -1.12 13.03
C PRO A 95 -12.37 -0.21 11.80
N ARG A 96 -13.11 0.91 11.87
CA ARG A 96 -13.25 1.87 10.77
C ARG A 96 -12.19 2.97 10.77
N ALA A 97 -11.33 3.02 11.78
CA ALA A 97 -10.29 4.03 11.93
C ALA A 97 -9.11 3.80 10.97
N LEU A 98 -9.30 4.11 9.67
CA LEU A 98 -8.27 3.92 8.64
C LEU A 98 -6.93 4.59 8.97
N HIS A 99 -6.95 5.76 9.60
CA HIS A 99 -5.72 6.45 10.00
C HIS A 99 -4.86 5.63 10.97
N VAL A 100 -5.48 4.80 11.83
CA VAL A 100 -4.77 3.90 12.76
C VAL A 100 -4.09 2.79 11.97
N TYR A 101 -4.78 2.15 11.02
CA TYR A 101 -4.17 1.14 10.15
C TYR A 101 -3.01 1.73 9.36
N ASN A 102 -3.17 2.92 8.78
CA ASN A 102 -2.11 3.58 8.00
C ASN A 102 -0.86 3.83 8.86
N PHE A 103 -1.03 4.46 10.01
CA PHE A 103 0.09 4.75 10.91
C PHE A 103 0.72 3.46 11.43
N CYS A 104 -0.07 2.59 12.05
CA CYS A 104 0.44 1.39 12.71
C CYS A 104 1.11 0.45 11.72
N SER A 105 0.53 0.22 10.53
CA SER A 105 1.16 -0.63 9.52
C SER A 105 2.50 -0.05 9.05
N THR A 106 2.59 1.27 8.87
CA THR A 106 3.83 1.95 8.47
C THR A 106 4.88 1.84 9.57
N MET A 107 4.56 2.21 10.81
CA MET A 107 5.50 2.18 11.92
C MET A 107 5.95 0.74 12.24
N LEU A 108 5.03 -0.23 12.18
CA LEU A 108 5.38 -1.64 12.38
C LEU A 108 6.37 -2.13 11.32
N SER A 109 6.22 -1.73 10.07
CA SER A 109 7.10 -2.16 8.99
C SER A 109 8.46 -1.45 9.01
N TRP A 110 8.48 -0.13 9.19
CA TRP A 110 9.68 0.69 9.00
C TRP A 110 10.49 0.91 10.27
N GLU A 111 9.83 1.00 11.42
CA GLU A 111 10.48 1.37 12.69
C GLU A 111 10.62 0.17 13.61
N ALA A 112 9.60 -0.69 13.69
CA ALA A 112 9.60 -1.86 14.56
C ALA A 112 10.12 -3.14 13.89
N ASP A 113 10.65 -3.05 12.67
CA ASP A 113 11.15 -4.17 11.86
C ASP A 113 10.20 -5.39 11.85
N SER A 114 8.90 -5.11 11.78
CA SER A 114 7.84 -6.11 11.93
C SER A 114 6.80 -6.00 10.82
N ALA A 115 7.28 -6.05 9.58
CA ALA A 115 6.42 -6.06 8.39
C ALA A 115 5.41 -7.22 8.39
N ALA A 116 5.73 -8.36 9.04
CA ALA A 116 4.79 -9.46 9.22
C ALA A 116 3.55 -9.05 10.07
N LYS A 117 3.78 -8.35 11.20
CA LYS A 117 2.71 -7.83 12.06
C LYS A 117 1.92 -6.72 11.35
N SER A 118 2.59 -5.91 10.54
CA SER A 118 1.95 -4.95 9.65
C SER A 118 0.97 -5.62 8.68
N ILE A 119 1.38 -6.70 8.00
CA ILE A 119 0.51 -7.50 7.11
C ILE A 119 -0.66 -8.12 7.87
N GLN A 120 -0.44 -8.63 9.10
CA GLN A 120 -1.53 -9.17 9.93
C GLN A 120 -2.58 -8.09 10.23
N LEU A 121 -2.14 -6.91 10.66
CA LEU A 121 -3.02 -5.78 10.98
C LEU A 121 -3.79 -5.30 9.73
N LEU A 122 -3.12 -5.16 8.59
CA LEU A 122 -3.75 -4.77 7.33
C LEU A 122 -4.72 -5.82 6.81
N THR A 123 -4.41 -7.10 6.98
CA THR A 123 -5.32 -8.20 6.61
C THR A 123 -6.58 -8.18 7.46
N LYS A 124 -6.47 -7.87 8.76
CA LYS A 124 -7.63 -7.60 9.62
C LYS A 124 -8.42 -6.39 9.10
N GLY A 125 -7.75 -5.28 8.79
CA GLY A 125 -8.40 -4.09 8.23
C GLY A 125 -9.15 -4.35 6.93
N ILE A 126 -8.58 -5.14 6.01
CA ILE A 126 -9.23 -5.50 4.74
C ILE A 126 -10.49 -6.34 4.95
N LYS A 127 -10.54 -7.19 5.98
CA LYS A 127 -11.76 -7.93 6.33
C LYS A 127 -12.88 -7.00 6.79
N GLU A 128 -12.53 -5.95 7.54
CA GLU A 128 -13.48 -4.98 8.09
C GLU A 128 -13.89 -3.91 7.07
N LYS A 129 -12.97 -3.54 6.17
CA LYS A 129 -13.16 -2.49 5.17
C LYS A 129 -12.59 -2.90 3.79
N PRO A 130 -13.20 -3.88 3.11
CA PRO A 130 -12.73 -4.42 1.83
C PRO A 130 -12.78 -3.43 0.66
N GLU A 131 -13.41 -2.27 0.84
CA GLU A 131 -13.49 -1.19 -0.14
C GLU A 131 -12.38 -0.13 -0.01
N SER A 132 -11.49 -0.24 0.98
CA SER A 132 -10.37 0.71 1.17
C SER A 132 -9.17 0.33 0.32
N TRP A 133 -8.95 1.07 -0.77
CA TRP A 133 -7.77 0.91 -1.63
C TRP A 133 -6.46 1.12 -0.86
N GLU A 134 -6.47 1.98 0.17
CA GLU A 134 -5.30 2.31 0.99
C GLU A 134 -4.75 1.07 1.69
N LEU A 135 -5.62 0.22 2.23
CA LEU A 135 -5.22 -0.98 2.96
C LEU A 135 -4.56 -2.01 2.04
N TYR A 136 -5.11 -2.20 0.84
CA TYR A 136 -4.49 -3.04 -0.19
C TYR A 136 -3.15 -2.46 -0.65
N TYR A 137 -3.08 -1.15 -0.88
CA TYR A 137 -1.82 -0.51 -1.26
C TYR A 137 -0.73 -0.72 -0.21
N LEU A 138 -1.02 -0.50 1.08
CA LEU A 138 -0.04 -0.67 2.15
C LEU A 138 0.39 -2.14 2.30
N ARG A 139 -0.54 -3.09 2.16
CA ARG A 139 -0.22 -4.52 2.28
C ARG A 139 0.58 -5.01 1.07
N GLY A 140 0.19 -4.59 -0.12
CA GLY A 140 0.93 -4.85 -1.36
C GLY A 140 2.33 -4.24 -1.32
N PHE A 141 2.48 -3.05 -0.75
CA PHE A 141 3.79 -2.43 -0.55
C PHE A 141 4.65 -3.28 0.40
N ASN A 142 4.09 -3.78 1.49
CA ASN A 142 4.83 -4.64 2.41
C ASN A 142 5.30 -5.94 1.73
N TYR A 143 4.42 -6.61 0.98
CA TYR A 143 4.78 -7.79 0.20
C TYR A 143 5.92 -7.49 -0.77
N MET A 144 5.82 -6.38 -1.51
CA MET A 144 6.84 -5.99 -2.48
C MET A 144 8.19 -5.66 -1.83
N TYR A 145 8.17 -4.84 -0.79
CA TYR A 145 9.38 -4.21 -0.26
C TYR A 145 10.10 -5.08 0.75
N PHE A 146 9.38 -5.61 1.75
CA PHE A 146 9.98 -6.37 2.85
C PHE A 146 10.06 -7.87 2.55
N PHE A 147 9.06 -8.44 1.87
CA PHE A 147 9.01 -9.87 1.59
C PHE A 147 9.49 -10.25 0.19
N LYS A 148 9.68 -9.25 -0.69
CA LYS A 148 10.01 -9.43 -2.11
C LYS A 148 9.00 -10.35 -2.85
N ASP A 149 7.81 -10.50 -2.31
CA ASP A 149 6.72 -11.27 -2.91
C ASP A 149 6.01 -10.42 -3.95
N SER A 150 6.43 -10.58 -5.20
CA SER A 150 5.88 -9.81 -6.33
C SER A 150 4.45 -10.24 -6.69
N LEU A 151 4.07 -11.50 -6.40
CA LEU A 151 2.75 -12.02 -6.74
C LEU A 151 1.68 -11.48 -5.79
N LEU A 152 1.90 -11.58 -4.48
CA LEU A 152 0.96 -11.03 -3.50
C LEU A 152 0.87 -9.50 -3.61
N ALA A 153 2.00 -8.84 -3.87
CA ALA A 153 2.00 -7.40 -4.13
C ALA A 153 1.17 -7.02 -5.36
N GLN A 154 1.33 -7.76 -6.47
CA GLN A 154 0.54 -7.55 -7.69
C GLN A 154 -0.96 -7.71 -7.42
N GLN A 155 -1.37 -8.79 -6.74
CA GLN A 155 -2.77 -9.05 -6.41
C GLN A 155 -3.38 -7.91 -5.60
N ASP A 156 -2.67 -7.44 -4.56
CA ASP A 156 -3.12 -6.34 -3.74
C ASP A 156 -3.19 -5.02 -4.52
N PHE A 157 -2.18 -4.69 -5.33
CA PHE A 157 -2.22 -3.48 -6.14
C PHE A 157 -3.33 -3.48 -7.19
N GLN A 158 -3.57 -4.63 -7.85
CA GLN A 158 -4.69 -4.77 -8.79
C GLN A 158 -6.03 -4.59 -8.08
N LYS A 159 -6.20 -5.25 -6.93
CA LYS A 159 -7.43 -5.13 -6.14
C LYS A 159 -7.64 -3.70 -5.68
N GLY A 160 -6.62 -3.07 -5.10
CA GLY A 160 -6.66 -1.68 -4.66
C GLY A 160 -6.97 -0.69 -5.80
N ALA A 161 -6.33 -0.84 -6.95
CA ALA A 161 -6.56 0.00 -8.12
C ALA A 161 -8.00 -0.09 -8.67
N SER A 162 -8.65 -1.24 -8.52
CA SER A 162 -10.04 -1.46 -8.96
C SER A 162 -11.10 -0.82 -8.06
N LEU A 163 -10.73 -0.33 -6.88
CA LEU A 163 -11.66 0.19 -5.89
C LEU A 163 -11.97 1.69 -6.11
N PRO A 164 -13.16 2.17 -5.68
CA PRO A 164 -13.54 3.57 -5.79
C PRO A 164 -12.55 4.50 -5.06
N GLY A 165 -12.25 5.65 -5.67
CA GLY A 165 -11.35 6.65 -5.09
C GLY A 165 -9.86 6.30 -5.15
N ALA A 166 -9.50 5.15 -5.73
CA ALA A 166 -8.10 4.76 -5.87
C ALA A 166 -7.33 5.75 -6.77
N PRO A 167 -6.15 6.21 -6.33
CA PRO A 167 -5.35 7.16 -7.09
C PRO A 167 -4.76 6.52 -8.35
N HIS A 168 -4.64 7.29 -9.43
CA HIS A 168 -4.24 6.76 -10.74
C HIS A 168 -2.86 6.08 -10.73
N PHE A 169 -1.95 6.49 -9.84
CA PHE A 169 -0.63 5.87 -9.74
C PHE A 169 -0.72 4.38 -9.36
N LEU A 170 -1.77 3.96 -8.64
CA LEU A 170 -1.92 2.57 -8.19
C LEU A 170 -2.19 1.63 -9.37
N ALA A 171 -2.98 2.08 -10.36
CA ALA A 171 -3.19 1.35 -11.61
C ALA A 171 -1.88 1.21 -12.40
N ASN A 172 -1.08 2.27 -12.45
CA ASN A 172 0.25 2.23 -13.07
C ASN A 172 1.18 1.23 -12.36
N LEU A 173 1.15 1.19 -11.03
CA LEU A 173 1.94 0.28 -10.23
C LEU A 173 1.53 -1.19 -10.45
N ALA A 174 0.22 -1.46 -10.43
CA ALA A 174 -0.34 -2.78 -10.72
C ALA A 174 0.03 -3.27 -12.12
N SER A 175 -0.16 -2.43 -13.14
CA SER A 175 0.22 -2.71 -14.53
C SER A 175 1.72 -3.01 -14.68
N LYS A 176 2.59 -2.23 -14.04
CA LYS A 176 4.03 -2.47 -14.07
C LYS A 176 4.39 -3.83 -13.47
N LYS A 177 3.73 -4.23 -12.38
CA LYS A 177 3.96 -5.54 -11.76
C LYS A 177 3.52 -6.70 -12.65
N LEU A 178 2.37 -6.59 -13.32
CA LEU A 178 1.94 -7.58 -14.32
C LEU A 178 2.96 -7.73 -15.45
N ALA A 179 3.46 -6.62 -15.98
CA ALA A 179 4.47 -6.63 -17.05
C ALA A 179 5.80 -7.27 -16.59
N LEU A 180 6.22 -7.02 -15.35
CA LEU A 180 7.43 -7.63 -14.76
C LEU A 180 7.29 -9.14 -14.55
N LEU A 181 6.07 -9.64 -14.36
CA LEU A 181 5.79 -11.08 -14.25
C LEU A 181 5.64 -11.75 -15.62
N GLU A 182 6.15 -11.09 -16.68
CA GLU A 182 6.08 -11.54 -18.08
C GLU A 182 4.67 -11.82 -18.60
N LYS A 183 3.66 -11.14 -18.03
CA LYS A 183 2.24 -11.26 -18.39
C LYS A 183 1.68 -9.96 -18.98
N PRO A 184 2.19 -9.48 -20.12
CA PRO A 184 1.72 -8.23 -20.74
C PRO A 184 0.26 -8.29 -21.19
N GLU A 185 -0.24 -9.47 -21.58
CA GLU A 185 -1.64 -9.67 -21.95
C GLU A 185 -2.58 -9.45 -20.76
N GLU A 186 -2.24 -9.98 -19.58
CA GLU A 186 -2.99 -9.74 -18.34
C GLU A 186 -2.98 -8.25 -17.95
N ALA A 187 -1.86 -7.55 -18.20
CA ALA A 187 -1.77 -6.11 -17.97
C ALA A 187 -2.69 -5.31 -18.91
N ILE A 188 -2.75 -5.70 -20.20
CA ILE A 188 -3.64 -5.11 -21.20
C ILE A 188 -5.11 -5.34 -20.81
N GLU A 189 -5.48 -6.56 -20.44
CA GLU A 189 -6.83 -6.89 -20.01
C GLU A 189 -7.23 -6.08 -18.78
N PHE A 190 -6.36 -6.05 -17.76
CA PHE A 190 -6.59 -5.30 -16.52
C PHE A 190 -6.82 -3.80 -16.80
N LEU A 191 -5.94 -3.16 -17.57
CA LEU A 191 -6.06 -1.74 -17.89
C LEU A 191 -7.27 -1.44 -18.77
N SER A 192 -7.61 -2.32 -19.72
CA SER A 192 -8.79 -2.19 -20.57
C SER A 192 -10.07 -2.23 -19.76
N ASN A 193 -10.16 -3.17 -18.80
CA ASN A 193 -11.29 -3.28 -17.87
C ASN A 193 -11.40 -2.03 -16.99
N MET A 194 -10.29 -1.51 -16.46
CA MET A 194 -10.30 -0.27 -15.68
C MET A 194 -10.75 0.94 -16.51
N LEU A 195 -10.27 1.05 -17.75
CA LEU A 195 -10.61 2.15 -18.66
C LEU A 195 -12.12 2.15 -18.99
N LYS A 196 -12.70 0.97 -19.20
CA LYS A 196 -14.13 0.79 -19.48
C LYS A 196 -15.00 1.20 -18.29
N ASN A 197 -14.56 0.92 -17.07
CA ASN A 197 -15.33 1.11 -15.84
C ASN A 197 -15.09 2.46 -15.15
N SER A 198 -14.07 3.22 -15.56
CA SER A 198 -13.83 4.56 -15.03
C SER A 198 -14.83 5.56 -15.62
N ASN A 199 -15.20 6.58 -14.84
CA ASN A 199 -16.02 7.71 -15.31
C ASN A 199 -15.25 9.03 -15.35
N ASP A 200 -14.14 9.13 -14.63
CA ASP A 200 -13.34 10.34 -14.52
C ASP A 200 -12.48 10.56 -15.79
N PRO A 201 -12.58 11.71 -16.49
CA PRO A 201 -11.81 11.97 -17.70
C PRO A 201 -10.29 11.92 -17.50
N MET A 202 -9.79 12.41 -16.35
CA MET A 202 -8.35 12.39 -16.06
C MET A 202 -7.85 10.96 -15.86
N GLN A 203 -8.60 10.15 -15.10
CA GLN A 203 -8.34 8.73 -14.92
C GLN A 203 -8.35 7.98 -16.26
N LYS A 204 -9.35 8.21 -17.11
CA LYS A 204 -9.43 7.59 -18.44
C LYS A 204 -8.21 7.95 -19.28
N SER A 205 -7.78 9.20 -19.27
CA SER A 205 -6.59 9.63 -20.01
C SER A 205 -5.33 8.93 -19.50
N ALA A 206 -5.15 8.84 -18.17
CA ALA A 206 -4.00 8.17 -17.57
C ALA A 206 -3.99 6.65 -17.86
N LEU A 207 -5.15 5.99 -17.73
CA LEU A 207 -5.31 4.57 -18.01
C LEU A 207 -5.09 4.25 -19.49
N ARG A 208 -5.64 5.07 -20.39
CA ARG A 208 -5.43 4.92 -21.85
C ARG A 208 -3.95 5.05 -22.19
N PHE A 209 -3.30 6.10 -21.69
CA PHE A 209 -1.87 6.30 -21.93
C PHE A 209 -1.04 5.12 -21.42
N ARG A 210 -1.36 4.59 -20.23
CA ARG A 210 -0.67 3.42 -19.70
C ARG A 210 -0.93 2.15 -20.52
N LEU A 211 -2.17 1.94 -20.97
CA LEU A 211 -2.54 0.82 -21.83
C LEU A 211 -1.75 0.84 -23.14
N GLU A 212 -1.71 2.01 -23.80
CA GLU A 212 -0.93 2.21 -25.03
C GLU A 212 0.56 1.90 -24.79
N GLN A 213 1.15 2.31 -23.66
CA GLN A 213 2.54 1.95 -23.34
C GLN A 213 2.76 0.44 -23.23
N VAL A 214 1.85 -0.28 -22.57
CA VAL A 214 1.99 -1.74 -22.40
C VAL A 214 1.83 -2.46 -23.74
N VAL A 215 0.90 -2.01 -24.59
CA VAL A 215 0.73 -2.54 -25.96
C VAL A 215 1.99 -2.28 -26.78
N ASP A 216 2.58 -1.09 -26.70
CA ASP A 216 3.83 -0.76 -27.40
C ASP A 216 4.98 -1.67 -26.97
N ASP A 217 5.16 -1.85 -25.66
CA ASP A 217 6.20 -2.73 -25.12
C ASP A 217 6.00 -4.20 -25.56
N LEU A 218 4.74 -4.69 -25.62
CA LEU A 218 4.41 -6.02 -26.14
C LEU A 218 4.71 -6.15 -27.64
N ASN A 219 4.30 -5.17 -28.45
CA ASN A 219 4.57 -5.16 -29.89
C ASN A 219 6.08 -5.21 -30.16
N ILE A 220 6.87 -4.38 -29.46
CA ILE A 220 8.33 -4.38 -29.55
C ILE A 220 8.88 -5.77 -29.22
N LYS A 221 8.46 -6.38 -28.10
CA LYS A 221 8.90 -7.73 -27.69
C LYS A 221 8.60 -8.78 -28.77
N ASN A 222 7.41 -8.73 -29.38
CA ASN A 222 6.99 -9.65 -30.43
C ASN A 222 7.81 -9.47 -31.71
N LEU A 223 8.04 -8.22 -32.13
CA LEU A 223 8.86 -7.90 -33.30
C LEU A 223 10.33 -8.32 -33.09
N GLU A 224 10.90 -8.07 -31.91
CA GLU A 224 12.26 -8.54 -31.58
C GLU A 224 12.36 -10.07 -31.54
N THR A 225 11.31 -10.75 -31.08
CA THR A 225 11.23 -12.21 -31.09
C THR A 225 11.20 -12.73 -32.53
N ALA A 226 10.38 -12.14 -33.40
CA ALA A 226 10.34 -12.47 -34.82
C ALA A 226 11.69 -12.20 -35.52
N ALA A 227 12.35 -11.09 -35.20
CA ALA A 227 13.67 -10.77 -35.71
C ALA A 227 14.74 -11.80 -35.27
N LYS A 228 14.65 -12.31 -34.04
CA LYS A 228 15.51 -13.41 -33.56
C LYS A 228 15.27 -14.70 -34.35
N ILE A 229 14.02 -15.05 -34.65
CA ILE A 229 13.68 -16.20 -35.50
C ILE A 229 14.28 -16.03 -36.91
N TYR A 230 14.13 -14.84 -37.51
CA TYR A 230 14.76 -14.54 -38.81
C TYR A 230 16.28 -14.70 -38.76
N LYS A 231 16.93 -14.19 -37.72
CA LYS A 231 18.38 -14.32 -37.55
C LYS A 231 18.82 -15.78 -37.40
N GLN A 232 18.05 -16.62 -36.73
CA GLN A 232 18.35 -18.05 -36.63
C GLN A 232 18.32 -18.75 -38.00
N LYS A 233 17.42 -18.31 -38.90
CA LYS A 233 17.31 -18.84 -40.27
C LYS A 233 18.39 -18.30 -41.22
N ASN A 234 18.73 -17.01 -41.10
CA ASN A 234 19.51 -16.28 -42.11
C ASN A 234 20.88 -15.78 -41.62
N SER A 235 21.25 -16.01 -40.36
CA SER A 235 22.49 -15.57 -39.70
C SER A 235 22.66 -14.06 -39.48
N TYR A 236 21.76 -13.21 -39.97
CA TYR A 236 21.74 -11.76 -39.73
C TYR A 236 20.32 -11.26 -39.41
N PHE A 237 20.19 -10.11 -38.75
CA PHE A 237 18.87 -9.49 -38.50
C PHE A 237 18.31 -8.82 -39.75
N PRO A 238 16.98 -8.73 -39.91
CA PRO A 238 16.40 -8.13 -41.11
C PRO A 238 16.72 -6.63 -41.16
N LYS A 239 17.02 -6.11 -42.36
CA LYS A 239 17.28 -4.66 -42.57
C LYS A 239 16.05 -3.79 -42.35
N LYS A 240 14.86 -4.39 -42.46
CA LYS A 240 13.55 -3.76 -42.46
C LYS A 240 12.52 -4.76 -41.94
N LEU A 241 11.53 -4.30 -41.17
CA LEU A 241 10.55 -5.19 -40.53
C LEU A 241 9.61 -5.85 -41.55
N GLU A 242 9.39 -5.24 -42.71
CA GLU A 242 8.57 -5.78 -43.79
C GLU A 242 9.08 -7.13 -44.31
N ILE A 243 10.39 -7.38 -44.18
CA ILE A 243 11.01 -8.66 -44.55
C ILE A 243 10.44 -9.82 -43.71
N LEU A 244 10.06 -9.56 -42.45
CA LEU A 244 9.47 -10.56 -41.58
C LEU A 244 8.10 -11.02 -42.09
N VAL A 245 7.37 -10.15 -42.78
CA VAL A 245 6.09 -10.48 -43.42
C VAL A 245 6.32 -11.26 -44.72
N SER A 246 7.26 -10.82 -45.56
CA SER A 246 7.56 -11.54 -46.82
C SER A 246 8.08 -12.96 -46.58
N GLU A 247 8.83 -13.17 -45.49
CA GLU A 247 9.33 -14.48 -45.07
C GLU A 247 8.29 -15.33 -44.30
N LYS A 248 7.05 -14.83 -44.15
CA LYS A 248 5.96 -15.47 -43.40
C LYS A 248 6.29 -15.76 -41.93
N ILE A 249 7.22 -15.02 -41.34
CA ILE A 249 7.52 -15.08 -39.90
C ILE A 249 6.45 -14.29 -39.12
N LEU A 250 5.95 -13.20 -39.71
CA LEU A 250 4.81 -12.43 -39.24
C LEU A 250 3.68 -12.49 -40.27
N GLN A 251 2.43 -12.50 -39.80
CA GLN A 251 1.25 -12.44 -40.68
C GLN A 251 1.06 -11.03 -41.26
N ASN A 252 1.23 -10.02 -40.40
CA ASN A 252 1.12 -8.60 -40.75
C ASN A 252 2.06 -7.78 -39.88
N LEU A 253 2.37 -6.56 -40.33
CA LEU A 253 3.12 -5.60 -39.53
C LEU A 253 2.12 -4.72 -38.76
N THR A 254 2.28 -4.65 -37.44
CA THR A 254 1.48 -3.76 -36.58
C THR A 254 2.09 -2.36 -36.54
N THR A 255 1.26 -1.32 -36.49
CA THR A 255 1.70 0.04 -36.13
C THR A 255 1.78 0.18 -34.62
N ASP A 256 2.50 1.20 -34.14
CA ASP A 256 2.46 1.53 -32.73
C ASP A 256 1.08 2.09 -32.32
N PRO A 257 0.77 2.12 -31.00
CA PRO A 257 -0.53 2.56 -30.50
C PRO A 257 -0.88 4.02 -30.80
N TRP A 258 0.07 4.81 -31.32
CA TRP A 258 -0.11 6.21 -31.68
C TRP A 258 -0.11 6.44 -33.20
N GLY A 259 -0.09 5.37 -34.00
CA GLY A 259 -0.20 5.40 -35.46
C GLY A 259 1.13 5.55 -36.21
N GLU A 260 2.26 5.44 -35.52
CA GLU A 260 3.59 5.50 -36.14
C GLU A 260 4.15 4.10 -36.43
N ASN A 261 5.12 4.02 -37.33
CA ASN A 261 5.78 2.76 -37.68
C ASN A 261 6.91 2.39 -36.69
N TYR A 262 7.15 1.08 -36.57
CA TYR A 262 8.32 0.53 -35.91
C TYR A 262 9.54 0.50 -36.82
N ASN A 263 10.71 0.65 -36.22
CA ASN A 263 12.01 0.55 -36.88
C ASN A 263 12.88 -0.49 -36.18
N ILE A 264 13.71 -1.20 -36.95
CA ILE A 264 14.68 -2.17 -36.43
C ILE A 264 16.11 -1.72 -36.72
N ASP A 265 16.99 -1.88 -35.73
CA ASP A 265 18.43 -1.78 -35.93
C ASP A 265 18.97 -3.13 -36.48
N PRO A 266 19.50 -3.17 -37.72
CA PRO A 266 19.97 -4.40 -38.34
C PRO A 266 21.22 -4.99 -37.68
N THR A 267 21.92 -4.24 -36.84
CA THR A 267 23.13 -4.71 -36.14
C THR A 267 22.76 -5.41 -34.83
N THR A 268 21.89 -4.79 -34.03
CA THR A 268 21.52 -5.29 -32.70
C THR A 268 20.23 -6.10 -32.69
N GLY A 269 19.37 -5.94 -33.70
CA GLY A 269 18.02 -6.52 -33.76
C GLY A 269 17.02 -5.81 -32.84
N LYS A 270 17.40 -4.69 -32.21
CA LYS A 270 16.52 -3.92 -31.34
C LYS A 270 15.46 -3.20 -32.15
N VAL A 271 14.23 -3.21 -31.63
CA VAL A 271 13.09 -2.53 -32.25
C VAL A 271 12.75 -1.27 -31.46
N SER A 272 12.43 -0.20 -32.16
CA SER A 272 12.04 1.09 -31.58
C SER A 272 10.81 1.66 -32.26
N SER A 273 9.95 2.30 -31.49
CA SER A 273 8.81 3.08 -32.00
C SER A 273 9.26 4.52 -32.30
N ASN A 274 8.84 5.06 -33.44
CA ASN A 274 9.09 6.46 -33.80
C ASN A 274 8.39 7.45 -32.86
N SER A 275 7.22 7.11 -32.32
CA SER A 275 6.49 8.00 -31.41
C SER A 275 7.20 8.16 -30.05
N LYS A 276 8.09 7.23 -29.66
CA LYS A 276 8.92 7.33 -28.44
C LYS A 276 9.98 8.44 -28.56
N ASN A 277 10.58 8.60 -29.75
CA ASN A 277 11.57 9.66 -30.04
C ASN A 277 10.94 11.06 -30.12
N THR A 278 9.74 11.17 -30.69
CA THR A 278 9.02 12.45 -30.80
C THR A 278 8.60 13.00 -29.44
N ARG A 279 8.42 12.13 -28.44
CA ARG A 279 7.99 12.49 -27.07
C ARG A 279 9.14 12.90 -26.15
N LEU A 280 10.34 12.34 -26.32
CA LEU A 280 11.53 12.79 -25.61
C LEU A 280 11.99 14.19 -26.06
N ARG A 281 11.69 14.58 -27.30
CA ARG A 281 11.98 15.91 -27.86
C ARG A 281 11.00 17.03 -27.43
N LYS A 282 9.85 16.68 -26.86
CA LYS A 282 8.78 17.64 -26.47
C LYS A 282 8.66 17.82 -24.94
N ARG A 283 9.64 17.32 -24.17
CA ARG A 283 9.73 17.55 -22.72
C ARG A 283 10.87 18.50 -22.40
#